data_AF-A0A259RMU2-F1
#
_entry.id   AF-A0A259RMU2-F1
#
_cell.length_a   1.000
_cell.length_b   1.000
_cell.length_c   1.000
_cell.angle_alpha   90.00
_cell.angle_beta   90.00
_cell.angle_gamma   90.00
#
_symmetry.space_group_name_H-M   'P 1'
#
loop_
_entity.id
_entity.type
_entity.pdbx_description
1 polymer ?
#
loop_
_entity_poly.entity_id
_entity_poly.type
_entity_poly.pdbx_seq_one_letter_code
_entity_poly.pdbx_strand_id
1 'polypeptide(L)'
;MPDAVYYLMWQKIQMGEEFYGIVKNRCKNGDHYWVMTRVAPVIENGAPVGYTSARFTPRTELVPMWEELFAKMRDAENGSGFNDERRFKPAHDILCKLVQRKGYNDLSQLVLSQRV
;
A
#
# COMPACT_ATOMS: atom_id res chain seq x y z
N MET A 1 -6.62 7.15 -4.13
CA MET A 1 -5.94 6.09 -3.34
C MET A 1 -6.92 5.58 -2.29
N PRO A 2 -6.93 4.29 -1.96
CA PRO A 2 -7.59 3.79 -0.77
C PRO A 2 -6.78 4.19 0.47
N ASP A 3 -7.44 4.71 1.48
CA ASP A 3 -6.80 5.08 2.73
C ASP A 3 -6.25 3.86 3.47
N ALA A 4 -6.90 2.70 3.29
CA ALA A 4 -6.45 1.42 3.82
C ALA A 4 -4.99 1.06 3.48
N VAL A 5 -4.47 1.48 2.31
CA VAL A 5 -3.07 1.23 1.93
C VAL A 5 -2.10 2.01 2.82
N TYR A 6 -2.40 3.27 3.11
CA TYR A 6 -1.60 4.09 4.01
C TYR A 6 -1.73 3.64 5.46
N TYR A 7 -2.94 3.23 5.88
CA TYR A 7 -3.16 2.64 7.18
C TYR A 7 -2.28 1.40 7.39
N LEU A 8 -2.27 0.46 6.43
CA LEU A 8 -1.42 -0.72 6.47
C LEU A 8 0.08 -0.37 6.50
N MET A 9 0.50 0.64 5.73
CA MET A 9 1.88 1.13 5.75
C MET A 9 2.27 1.61 7.15
N TRP A 10 1.46 2.47 7.77
CA TRP A 10 1.73 2.99 9.11
C TRP A 10 1.78 1.89 10.15
N GLN A 11 0.82 0.96 10.14
CA GLN A 11 0.83 -0.19 11.05
C GLN A 11 2.16 -0.96 10.95
N LYS A 12 2.60 -1.31 9.74
CA LYS A 12 3.84 -2.06 9.52
C LYS A 12 5.08 -1.31 10.03
N ILE A 13 5.26 -0.07 9.62
CA ILE A 13 6.49 0.67 9.96
C ILE A 13 6.55 1.05 11.44
N GLN A 14 5.40 1.24 12.10
CA GLN A 14 5.34 1.43 13.55
C GLN A 14 5.65 0.16 14.34
N MET A 15 5.41 -1.02 13.76
CA MET A 15 5.80 -2.32 14.33
C MET A 15 7.28 -2.67 14.07
N GLY A 16 8.06 -1.79 13.45
CA GLY A 16 9.45 -2.08 13.09
C GLY A 16 9.60 -2.88 11.80
N GLU A 17 8.52 -3.14 11.07
CA GLU A 17 8.55 -3.87 9.80
C GLU A 17 8.73 -2.95 8.60
N GLU A 18 9.27 -3.49 7.50
CA GLU A 18 9.28 -2.79 6.22
C GLU A 18 7.91 -2.89 5.53
N PHE A 19 7.54 -1.80 4.86
CA PHE A 19 6.39 -1.75 3.97
C PHE A 19 6.83 -1.70 2.51
N TYR A 20 6.26 -2.58 1.70
CA TYR A 20 6.36 -2.55 0.24
C TYR A 20 4.96 -2.38 -0.35
N GLY A 21 4.77 -1.41 -1.24
CA GLY A 21 3.46 -1.11 -1.81
C GLY A 21 3.51 -0.37 -3.13
N ILE A 22 2.39 -0.40 -3.86
CA ILE A 22 2.13 0.53 -4.96
C ILE A 22 1.28 1.69 -4.43
N VAL A 23 1.61 2.92 -4.83
CA VAL A 23 0.89 4.13 -4.40
C VAL A 23 0.69 5.07 -5.59
N LYS A 24 -0.50 5.67 -5.68
CA LYS A 24 -0.84 6.78 -6.60
C LYS A 24 -0.80 8.10 -5.83
N ASN A 25 0.28 8.86 -5.99
CA ASN A 25 0.49 10.15 -5.33
C ASN A 25 -0.10 11.30 -6.15
N ARG A 26 -0.48 12.39 -5.46
CA ARG A 26 -0.97 13.63 -6.07
C ARG A 26 0.17 14.66 -6.12
N CYS A 27 0.40 15.23 -7.29
CA CYS A 27 1.33 16.34 -7.51
C CYS A 27 0.75 17.66 -6.98
N LYS A 28 1.63 18.65 -6.72
CA LYS A 28 1.21 20.00 -6.30
C LYS A 28 0.25 20.67 -7.30
N ASN A 29 0.42 20.38 -8.59
CA ASN A 29 -0.42 20.89 -9.68
C ASN A 29 -1.75 20.13 -9.85
N GLY A 30 -2.00 19.07 -9.07
CA GLY A 30 -3.22 18.26 -9.16
C GLY A 30 -3.09 16.98 -9.98
N ASP A 31 -2.00 16.80 -10.74
CA ASP A 31 -1.73 15.57 -11.48
C ASP A 31 -1.46 14.39 -10.53
N HIS A 32 -1.31 13.19 -11.11
CA HIS A 32 -0.98 11.99 -10.35
C HIS A 32 0.21 11.25 -10.95
N TYR A 33 0.96 10.58 -10.08
CA TYR A 33 2.03 9.68 -10.49
C TYR A 33 2.01 8.41 -9.64
N TRP A 34 2.46 7.31 -10.25
CA TRP A 34 2.50 6.00 -9.62
C TRP A 34 3.91 5.67 -9.17
N VAL A 35 4.03 5.08 -7.98
CA VAL A 35 5.30 4.59 -7.44
C VAL A 35 5.13 3.21 -6.86
N MET A 36 6.15 2.37 -7.04
CA MET A 36 6.45 1.30 -6.10
C MET A 36 7.29 1.89 -4.97
N THR A 37 6.90 1.71 -3.72
CA THR A 37 7.59 2.26 -2.56
C THR A 37 8.06 1.18 -1.62
N ARG A 38 9.26 1.36 -1.06
CA ARG A 38 9.72 0.72 0.16
C ARG A 38 9.77 1.78 1.25
N VAL A 39 9.17 1.52 2.41
CA VAL A 39 9.31 2.35 3.61
C VAL A 39 9.87 1.47 4.72
N ALA A 40 10.97 1.89 5.33
CA ALA A 40 11.66 1.12 6.36
C ALA A 40 11.97 2.00 7.59
N PRO A 41 11.74 1.51 8.82
CA PRO A 41 12.12 2.22 10.02
C PRO A 41 13.64 2.29 10.17
N VAL A 42 14.13 3.42 10.67
CA VAL A 42 15.50 3.59 11.14
C VAL A 42 15.49 3.32 12.63
N ILE A 43 16.16 2.26 13.05
CA ILE A 43 16.18 1.81 14.45
C ILE A 43 17.51 2.23 15.09
N GLU A 44 17.42 2.97 16.20
CA GLU A 44 18.57 3.28 17.08
C GLU A 44 18.21 2.89 18.51
N ASN A 45 19.14 2.24 19.22
CA ASN A 45 18.94 1.77 20.60
C ASN A 45 17.63 0.95 20.81
N GLY A 46 17.22 0.20 19.79
CA GLY A 46 16.00 -0.62 19.83
C GLY A 46 14.68 0.14 19.61
N ALA A 47 14.72 1.44 19.32
CA ALA A 47 13.54 2.26 19.04
C ALA A 47 13.59 2.89 17.63
N PRO A 48 12.44 3.05 16.94
CA PRO A 48 12.38 3.81 15.70
C PRO A 48 12.66 5.29 15.95
N VAL A 49 13.69 5.84 15.31
CA VAL A 49 14.02 7.28 15.35
C VAL A 49 13.61 8.02 14.07
N GLY A 50 13.18 7.29 13.05
CA GLY A 50 12.71 7.84 11.79
C GLY A 50 12.35 6.76 10.77
N TYR A 51 12.06 7.19 9.55
CA TYR A 51 11.72 6.30 8.44
C TYR A 51 12.45 6.71 7.18
N THR A 52 12.92 5.74 6.41
CA THR A 52 13.44 5.94 5.05
C THR A 52 12.40 5.49 4.04
N SER A 53 12.28 6.21 2.92
CA SER A 53 11.44 5.80 1.81
C SER A 53 12.22 5.81 0.50
N ALA A 54 12.22 4.67 -0.18
CA ALA A 54 12.74 4.52 -1.53
C ALA A 54 11.57 4.37 -2.51
N ARG A 55 11.61 5.08 -3.63
CA ARG A 55 10.56 5.08 -4.66
C ARG A 55 11.16 4.60 -5.97
N PHE A 56 10.43 3.71 -6.63
CA PHE A 56 10.79 3.13 -7.92
C PHE A 56 9.65 3.36 -8.90
N THR A 57 9.99 3.55 -10.17
CA THR A 57 8.99 3.54 -11.25
C THR A 57 8.38 2.15 -11.31
N PRO A 58 7.05 2.02 -11.17
CA PRO A 58 6.40 0.73 -11.28
C PRO A 58 6.38 0.28 -12.74
N ARG A 59 6.21 -1.02 -12.96
CA ARG A 59 5.88 -1.57 -14.28
C ARG A 59 4.58 -0.93 -14.79
N THR A 60 4.68 -0.17 -15.87
CA THR A 60 3.57 0.66 -16.37
C THR A 60 2.42 -0.20 -16.88
N GLU A 61 2.73 -1.39 -17.41
CA GLU A 61 1.77 -2.40 -17.83
C GLU A 61 0.88 -2.94 -16.68
N LEU A 62 1.32 -2.80 -15.42
CA LEU A 62 0.56 -3.24 -14.25
C LEU A 62 -0.31 -2.14 -13.63
N VAL A 63 -0.10 -0.87 -14.02
CA VAL A 63 -0.85 0.27 -13.48
C VAL A 63 -2.37 0.10 -13.62
N PRO A 64 -2.92 -0.37 -14.76
CA PRO A 64 -4.37 -0.57 -14.88
C PRO A 64 -4.94 -1.55 -13.85
N MET A 65 -4.22 -2.65 -13.55
CA MET A 65 -4.63 -3.62 -12.54
C MET A 65 -4.66 -3.00 -11.13
N TRP A 66 -3.64 -2.20 -10.79
CA TRP A 66 -3.59 -1.50 -9.50
C TRP A 66 -4.67 -0.40 -9.40
N GLU A 67 -4.98 0.29 -10.50
CA GLU A 67 -6.05 1.27 -10.55
C GLU A 67 -7.43 0.65 -10.31
N GLU A 68 -7.73 -0.48 -10.97
CA GLU A 68 -8.96 -1.24 -10.77
C GLU A 68 -9.07 -1.75 -9.32
N LEU A 69 -8.00 -2.30 -8.77
CA LEU A 69 -7.94 -2.73 -7.38
C LEU A 69 -8.23 -1.56 -6.43
N PHE A 70 -7.58 -0.43 -6.64
CA PHE A 70 -7.74 0.74 -5.79
C PHE A 70 -9.14 1.35 -5.90
N ALA A 71 -9.82 1.23 -7.03
CA ALA A 71 -11.23 1.61 -7.13
C ALA A 71 -12.10 0.73 -6.21
N LYS A 72 -11.98 -0.59 -6.35
CA LYS A 72 -12.72 -1.56 -5.51
C LYS A 72 -12.47 -1.39 -4.02
N MET A 73 -11.22 -1.14 -3.63
CA MET A 73 -10.85 -0.88 -2.24
C MET A 73 -11.50 0.40 -1.70
N ARG A 74 -11.50 1.49 -2.48
CA ARG A 74 -12.14 2.76 -2.08
C ARG A 74 -13.65 2.59 -1.88
N ASP A 75 -14.30 1.91 -2.81
CA ASP A 75 -15.74 1.68 -2.72
C ASP A 75 -16.09 0.85 -1.48
N ALA A 76 -15.26 -0.15 -1.17
CA ALA A 76 -15.45 -1.00 0.00
C ALA A 76 -15.19 -0.28 1.33
N GLU A 77 -14.15 0.57 1.45
CA GLU A 77 -13.92 1.32 2.69
C GLU A 77 -14.98 2.42 2.91
N ASN A 78 -15.42 3.09 1.84
CA ASN A 78 -16.47 4.11 1.90
C ASN A 78 -17.86 3.50 2.18
N GLY A 79 -18.12 2.28 1.68
CA GLY A 79 -19.37 1.54 1.91
C GLY A 79 -19.42 0.77 3.22
N SER A 80 -18.40 0.85 4.07
CA SER A 80 -18.28 0.04 5.29
C SER A 80 -19.24 0.42 6.42
N GLY A 81 -19.74 1.66 6.42
CA GLY A 81 -20.59 2.21 7.49
C GLY A 81 -19.84 2.55 8.79
N PHE A 82 -18.52 2.38 8.85
CA PHE A 82 -17.69 2.75 9.99
C PHE A 82 -16.99 4.09 9.76
N ASN A 83 -16.87 4.90 10.82
CA ASN A 83 -16.15 6.18 10.80
C ASN A 83 -14.75 6.10 11.43
N ASP A 84 -14.34 4.91 11.87
CA ASP A 84 -13.03 4.64 12.47
C ASP A 84 -12.24 3.62 11.61
N GLU A 85 -11.12 3.14 12.13
CA GLU A 85 -10.22 2.21 11.45
C GLU A 85 -10.87 0.90 10.97
N ARG A 86 -12.03 0.50 11.54
CA ARG A 86 -12.79 -0.66 11.06
C ARG A 86 -13.22 -0.51 9.62
N ARG A 87 -13.32 0.71 9.10
CA ARG A 87 -13.62 1.00 7.69
C ARG A 87 -12.59 0.43 6.72
N PHE A 88 -11.35 0.20 7.16
CA PHE A 88 -10.28 -0.31 6.30
C PHE A 88 -10.36 -1.82 6.07
N LYS A 89 -11.07 -2.56 6.93
CA LYS A 89 -11.11 -4.02 6.89
C LYS A 89 -11.65 -4.58 5.55
N PRO A 90 -12.76 -4.08 4.98
CA PRO A 90 -13.24 -4.54 3.67
C PRO A 90 -12.24 -4.30 2.54
N ALA A 91 -11.60 -3.13 2.52
CA ALA A 91 -10.57 -2.80 1.54
C ALA A 91 -9.33 -3.70 1.68
N HIS A 92 -8.90 -3.95 2.91
CA HIS A 92 -7.80 -4.87 3.21
C HIS A 92 -8.12 -6.31 2.75
N ASP A 93 -9.35 -6.79 2.96
CA ASP A 93 -9.77 -8.11 2.51
C ASP A 93 -9.72 -8.27 0.98
N ILE A 94 -10.09 -7.22 0.25
CA ILE A 94 -9.99 -7.19 -1.22
C ILE A 94 -8.52 -7.30 -1.65
N LEU A 95 -7.61 -6.58 -0.97
CA LEU A 95 -6.18 -6.66 -1.23
C LEU A 95 -5.63 -8.06 -0.95
N CYS A 96 -5.95 -8.64 0.21
CA CYS A 96 -5.54 -10.00 0.58
C CYS A 96 -6.03 -11.05 -0.44
N LYS A 97 -7.30 -10.95 -0.88
CA LYS A 97 -7.84 -11.84 -1.92
C LYS A 97 -7.06 -11.73 -3.23
N LEU A 98 -6.67 -10.53 -3.66
CA LEU A 98 -5.83 -10.36 -4.85
C LEU A 98 -4.46 -11.03 -4.66
N VAL A 99 -3.80 -10.76 -3.53
CA VAL A 99 -2.47 -11.31 -3.19
C VAL A 99 -2.50 -12.84 -3.25
N GLN A 100 -3.47 -13.47 -2.58
CA GLN A 100 -3.65 -14.92 -2.57
C GLN A 100 -3.98 -15.48 -3.96
N ARG A 101 -4.88 -14.82 -4.72
CA ARG A 101 -5.22 -15.22 -6.10
C ARG A 101 -4.02 -15.18 -7.04
N LYS A 102 -3.05 -14.30 -6.77
CA LYS A 102 -1.80 -14.21 -7.52
C LYS A 102 -0.72 -15.19 -7.04
N GLY A 103 -1.01 -15.99 -6.01
CA GLY A 103 -0.11 -17.03 -5.49
C GLY A 103 0.94 -16.52 -4.50
N TYR A 104 0.72 -15.36 -3.89
CA TYR A 104 1.64 -14.77 -2.91
C TYR A 104 1.06 -14.84 -1.50
N ASN A 105 1.95 -14.88 -0.49
CA ASN A 105 1.55 -14.92 0.92
C ASN A 105 1.21 -13.54 1.47
N ASP A 106 1.87 -12.50 0.96
CA ASP A 106 1.70 -11.13 1.43
C ASP A 106 1.89 -10.09 0.30
N LEU A 107 1.54 -8.84 0.62
CA LEU A 107 1.67 -7.72 -0.31
C LEU A 107 3.12 -7.51 -0.75
N SER A 108 4.08 -7.68 0.16
CA SER A 108 5.49 -7.43 -0.12
C SER A 108 6.01 -8.37 -1.20
N GLN A 109 5.68 -9.66 -1.12
CA GLN A 109 6.03 -10.64 -2.16
C GLN A 109 5.41 -10.29 -3.52
N LEU A 110 4.12 -9.92 -3.55
CA LEU A 110 3.45 -9.52 -4.79
C LEU A 110 4.09 -8.25 -5.40
N VAL A 111 4.44 -7.27 -4.58
CA VAL A 111 5.00 -6.01 -5.06
C VAL A 111 6.45 -6.19 -5.52
N LEU A 112 7.24 -6.98 -4.78
CA LEU A 112 8.63 -7.28 -5.13
C LEU A 112 8.75 -8.15 -6.38
N SER A 113 7.82 -9.07 -6.62
CA SER A 113 7.80 -9.87 -7.87
C SER A 113 7.56 -9.03 -9.12
N GLN A 114 7.03 -7.81 -8.96
CA GLN A 114 6.77 -6.86 -10.02
C GLN A 114 7.92 -5.86 -10.23
N ARG A 115 9.00 -5.98 -9.44
CA ARG A 115 10.21 -5.18 -9.67
C ARG A 115 10.87 -5.63 -10.98
N VAL A 116 11.40 -4.68 -11.75
CA VAL A 116 12.21 -4.96 -12.94
C VAL A 116 13.60 -5.38 -12.49
#